data_AF-A0A1B6K5P2-F1
#
_entry.id   AF-A0A1B6K5P2-F1
#
_cell.length_a   1.000
_cell.length_b   1.000
_cell.length_c   1.000
_cell.angle_alpha   90.00
_cell.angle_beta   90.00
_cell.angle_gamma   90.00
#
_symmetry.space_group_name_H-M   'P 1'
#
loop_
_entity.id
_entity.type
_entity.pdbx_description
1 polymer ?
#
loop_
_entity_poly.entity_id
_entity_poly.type
_entity_poly.pdbx_seq_one_letter_code
_entity_poly.pdbx_strand_id
1 'polypeptide(L)'
;MYLGEIASTKYRGAITSIFYFFWWFGYLFEYILGPMLSYFNYTLVSAFINILFFIAFIFQPESPYYYLMKNKVSDASKSLTWLLQSNEDEVDKELERMKKCVEEDQQRKVVWNELVATPTDRKALLILFLVGFLRQYCGIIPLSSYSTQ
;
A
#
# COMPACT_ATOMS: atom_id res chain seq x y z
N MET A 1 0.54 3.74 0.12
CA MET A 1 0.75 4.74 -0.94
C MET A 1 0.83 4.06 -2.29
N TYR A 2 1.90 3.31 -2.59
CA TYR A 2 2.04 2.53 -3.84
C TYR A 2 0.80 1.68 -4.20
N LEU A 3 0.33 0.82 -3.27
CA LEU A 3 -0.86 -0.02 -3.47
C LEU A 3 -2.13 0.80 -3.78
N GLY A 4 -2.22 2.02 -3.26
CA GLY A 4 -3.35 2.92 -3.51
C GLY A 4 -3.28 3.60 -4.88
N GLU A 5 -2.08 3.86 -5.38
CA GLU A 5 -1.85 4.45 -6.70
C GLU A 5 -2.02 3.43 -7.83
N ILE A 6 -1.63 2.17 -7.61
CA ILE A 6 -1.77 1.10 -8.61
C ILE A 6 -3.16 0.43 -8.59
N ALA A 7 -3.88 0.51 -7.47
CA ALA A 7 -5.19 -0.12 -7.37
C ALA A 7 -6.28 0.75 -8.02
N SER A 8 -6.89 0.22 -9.08
CA SER A 8 -8.11 0.79 -9.66
C SER A 8 -9.19 0.97 -8.59
N THR A 9 -9.96 2.06 -8.70
CA THR A 9 -10.99 2.46 -7.71
C THR A 9 -11.96 1.32 -7.37
N LYS A 10 -12.26 0.45 -8.35
CA LYS A 10 -13.16 -0.70 -8.20
C LYS A 10 -12.58 -1.83 -7.36
N TYR A 11 -11.27 -2.05 -7.42
CA TYR A 11 -10.59 -3.19 -6.77
C TYR A 11 -9.80 -2.81 -5.52
N ARG A 12 -9.68 -1.51 -5.23
CA ARG A 12 -8.92 -0.99 -4.09
C ARG A 12 -9.31 -1.62 -2.76
N GLY A 13 -10.61 -1.85 -2.53
CA GLY A 13 -11.09 -2.54 -1.32
C GLY A 13 -10.56 -3.97 -1.21
N ALA A 14 -10.72 -4.77 -2.28
CA ALA A 14 -10.26 -6.16 -2.30
C ALA A 14 -8.74 -6.28 -2.15
N ILE A 15 -7.97 -5.45 -2.87
CA ILE A 15 -6.50 -5.42 -2.79
C ILE A 15 -6.03 -5.07 -1.37
N THR A 16 -6.69 -4.10 -0.73
CA THR A 16 -6.37 -3.71 0.65
C THR A 16 -6.69 -4.84 1.64
N SER A 17 -7.82 -5.53 1.46
CA SER A 17 -8.19 -6.68 2.30
C SER A 17 -7.20 -7.85 2.15
N ILE A 18 -6.77 -8.16 0.93
CA ILE A 18 -5.75 -9.18 0.66
C ILE A 18 -4.43 -8.82 1.34
N PHE A 19 -4.03 -7.55 1.29
CA PHE A 19 -2.83 -7.07 2.00
C PHE A 19 -2.92 -7.32 3.51
N TYR A 20 -4.06 -6.98 4.14
CA TYR A 20 -4.27 -7.27 5.56
C TYR A 20 -4.33 -8.78 5.87
N PHE A 21 -4.87 -9.58 4.96
CA PHE A 21 -4.88 -11.04 5.10
C PHE A 21 -3.45 -11.60 5.14
N PHE A 22 -2.58 -11.19 4.20
CA PHE A 22 -1.18 -11.61 4.19
C PHE A 22 -0.42 -11.13 5.42
N TRP A 23 -0.76 -9.94 5.94
CA TRP A 23 -0.18 -9.46 7.20
C TRP A 23 -0.48 -10.43 8.36
N TRP A 24 -1.74 -10.81 8.55
CA TRP A 24 -2.13 -11.76 9.60
C TRP A 24 -1.59 -13.17 9.36
N PHE A 25 -1.50 -13.59 8.10
CA PHE A 25 -0.91 -14.86 7.72
C PHE A 25 0.58 -14.93 8.08
N GLY A 26 1.32 -13.83 7.87
CA GLY A 26 2.72 -13.72 8.30
C GLY A 26 2.88 -13.91 9.80
N TYR A 27 2.05 -13.25 10.61
CA TYR A 27 2.05 -13.47 12.06
C TYR A 27 1.80 -14.94 12.41
N LEU A 28 0.77 -15.56 11.82
CA LEU A 28 0.45 -16.96 12.07
C LEU A 28 1.64 -17.88 11.74
N PHE A 29 2.33 -17.61 10.62
CA PHE A 29 3.51 -18.36 10.22
C PHE A 29 4.65 -18.24 11.24
N GLU A 30 4.92 -17.04 11.76
CA GLU A 30 5.91 -16.81 12.80
C GLU A 30 5.57 -17.54 14.11
N TYR A 31 4.29 -17.53 14.53
CA TYR A 31 3.83 -18.25 15.72
C TYR A 31 4.01 -19.77 15.63
N ILE A 32 3.83 -20.35 14.44
CA ILE A 32 4.00 -21.80 14.22
C ILE A 32 5.49 -22.16 14.21
N LEU A 33 6.32 -21.36 13.55
CA LEU A 33 7.75 -21.64 13.43
C LEU A 33 8.55 -21.37 14.70
N GLY A 34 8.14 -20.39 15.50
CA GLY A 34 8.80 -19.99 16.74
C GLY A 34 9.16 -21.17 17.66
N PRO A 35 8.21 -22.05 18.05
CA PRO A 35 8.50 -23.19 18.92
C PRO A 35 9.17 -24.38 18.21
N MET A 36 9.13 -24.45 16.87
CA MET A 36 9.65 -25.59 16.11
C MET A 36 11.13 -25.46 15.74
N LEU A 37 11.67 -24.24 15.66
CA LEU A 37 13.03 -23.99 15.17
C LEU A 37 13.92 -23.33 16.24
N SER A 38 15.22 -23.65 16.21
CA SER A 38 16.23 -22.88 16.93
C SER A 38 16.32 -21.45 16.37
N TYR A 39 16.68 -20.48 17.22
CA TYR A 39 16.75 -19.06 16.89
C TYR A 39 17.51 -18.78 15.57
N PHE A 40 18.64 -19.47 15.35
CA PHE A 40 19.44 -19.30 14.14
C PHE A 40 18.68 -19.76 12.87
N ASN A 41 18.01 -20.91 12.92
CA ASN A 41 17.25 -21.43 11.78
C ASN A 41 15.99 -20.59 11.52
N TYR A 42 15.36 -20.08 12.57
CA TYR A 42 14.22 -19.16 12.45
C TYR A 42 14.62 -17.88 11.70
N THR A 43 15.73 -17.25 12.08
CA THR A 43 16.25 -16.05 11.39
C THR A 43 16.59 -16.34 9.93
N LEU A 44 17.18 -17.51 9.63
CA LEU A 44 17.52 -17.90 8.26
C LEU A 44 16.28 -18.04 7.37
N VAL A 45 15.22 -18.69 7.86
CA VAL A 45 13.96 -18.88 7.12
C VAL A 45 13.27 -17.53 6.88
N SER A 46 13.20 -16.66 7.89
CA SER A 46 12.62 -15.33 7.75
C SER A 46 13.41 -14.48 6.76
N ALA A 47 14.75 -14.50 6.82
CA ALA A 47 15.61 -13.80 5.88
C ALA A 47 15.40 -14.30 4.43
N PHE A 48 15.26 -15.62 4.23
CA PHE A 48 15.02 -16.20 2.92
C PHE A 48 13.71 -15.70 2.28
N ILE A 49 12.62 -15.65 3.06
CA ILE A 49 11.33 -15.14 2.59
C ILE A 49 11.43 -13.67 2.17
N ASN A 50 12.13 -12.84 2.96
CA ASN A 50 12.37 -11.44 2.63
C ASN A 50 13.20 -11.26 1.36
N ILE A 51 14.25 -12.06 1.17
CA ILE A 51 15.07 -12.03 -0.05
C ILE A 51 14.23 -12.42 -1.28
N LEU A 52 13.40 -13.46 -1.17
CA LEU A 52 12.51 -13.87 -2.25
C LEU A 52 11.54 -12.75 -2.63
N PHE A 53 10.95 -12.08 -1.63
CA PHE A 53 10.09 -10.92 -1.85
C PHE A 53 10.84 -9.77 -2.54
N PHE A 54 12.07 -9.48 -2.12
CA PHE A 54 12.89 -8.43 -2.73
C PHE A 54 13.19 -8.72 -4.20
N ILE A 55 13.55 -9.97 -4.52
CA ILE A 55 13.77 -10.39 -5.91
C ILE A 55 12.49 -10.23 -6.73
N ALA A 56 11.34 -10.68 -6.21
CA ALA A 56 10.05 -10.53 -6.90
C ALA A 56 9.70 -9.04 -7.11
N PHE A 57 9.98 -8.18 -6.13
CA PHE A 57 9.68 -6.76 -6.18
C PHE A 57 10.51 -6.02 -7.25
N ILE A 58 11.73 -6.45 -7.54
CA ILE A 58 12.56 -5.84 -8.62
C ILE A 58 11.89 -5.97 -9.99
N PHE A 59 11.12 -7.04 -10.23
CA PHE A 59 10.43 -7.25 -11.51
C PHE A 59 9.11 -6.46 -11.61
N GLN A 60 8.62 -5.89 -10.52
CA GLN A 60 7.38 -5.14 -10.49
C GLN A 60 7.58 -3.74 -11.10
N PRO A 61 6.74 -3.31 -12.07
CA PRO A 61 6.86 -1.98 -12.63
C PRO A 61 6.54 -0.90 -11.61
N GLU A 62 7.17 0.25 -11.79
CA GLU A 62 6.89 1.45 -11.01
C GLU A 62 5.45 1.95 -11.20
N SER A 63 4.98 2.76 -10.24
CA SER A 63 3.62 3.31 -10.26
C SER A 63 3.37 4.15 -11.53
N PRO A 64 2.28 3.94 -12.28
CA PRO A 64 1.94 4.76 -13.45
C PRO A 64 1.73 6.23 -13.07
N TYR A 65 1.26 6.50 -11.85
CA TYR A 65 1.10 7.85 -11.30
C TYR A 65 2.46 8.57 -11.17
N TYR A 66 3.51 7.86 -10.75
CA TYR A 66 4.86 8.41 -10.66
C TYR A 66 5.44 8.80 -12.03
N TYR A 67 5.20 7.98 -13.07
CA TYR A 67 5.61 8.31 -14.43
C TYR A 67 4.86 9.53 -14.98
N LEU A 68 3.56 9.66 -14.70
CA LEU A 68 2.76 10.83 -15.08
C LEU A 68 3.25 12.10 -14.38
N MET A 69 3.59 12.04 -13.09
CA MET A 69 4.19 13.18 -12.37
C MET A 69 5.52 13.66 -13.01
N LYS A 70 6.27 12.75 -13.64
CA LYS A 70 7.52 13.05 -14.36
C LYS A 70 7.32 13.40 -15.84
N ASN A 71 6.08 13.62 -16.29
CA ASN A 71 5.73 13.85 -17.70
C ASN A 71 6.15 12.71 -18.65
N LYS A 72 6.32 11.49 -18.15
CA LYS A 72 6.69 10.30 -18.95
C LYS A 72 5.45 9.46 -19.30
N VAL A 73 4.64 9.97 -20.23
CA VAL A 73 3.35 9.36 -20.60
C VAL A 73 3.49 7.96 -21.21
N SER A 74 4.52 7.73 -22.03
CA SER A 74 4.77 6.41 -22.66
C SER A 74 5.07 5.31 -21.65
N ASP A 75 5.86 5.63 -20.62
CA ASP A 75 6.23 4.67 -19.57
C ASP A 75 5.07 4.42 -18.60
N ALA A 76 4.24 5.45 -18.38
CA ALA A 76 2.99 5.33 -17.62
C ALA A 76 2.01 4.38 -18.31
N SER A 77 1.79 4.53 -19.63
CA SER A 77 0.93 3.64 -20.42
C SER A 77 1.41 2.20 -20.35
N LYS A 78 2.70 1.93 -20.58
CA LYS A 78 3.27 0.57 -20.47
C LYS A 78 3.06 -0.06 -19.09
N SER A 79 3.29 0.70 -18.02
CA SER A 79 3.12 0.21 -16.65
C SER A 79 1.64 -0.09 -16.37
N LEU A 80 0.74 0.78 -16.85
CA LEU A 80 -0.70 0.62 -16.71
C LEU A 80 -1.23 -0.60 -17.50
N THR A 81 -0.74 -0.83 -18.72
CA THR A 81 -1.06 -2.03 -19.52
C THR A 81 -0.62 -3.31 -18.80
N TRP A 82 0.57 -3.32 -18.18
CA TRP A 82 1.05 -4.47 -17.40
C TRP A 82 0.17 -4.73 -16.16
N LEU A 83 -0.29 -3.67 -15.49
CA LEU A 83 -1.10 -3.71 -14.28
C LEU A 83 -2.55 -4.15 -14.53
N LEU A 84 -3.21 -3.61 -15.57
CA LEU A 84 -4.60 -3.91 -15.88
C LEU A 84 -4.78 -5.16 -16.75
N GLN A 85 -3.77 -5.52 -17.56
CA GLN A 85 -3.87 -6.59 -18.56
C GLN A 85 -5.16 -6.51 -19.40
N SER A 86 -5.59 -5.29 -19.73
CA SER A 86 -6.88 -5.02 -20.38
C SER A 86 -6.69 -4.41 -21.78
N ASN A 87 -7.78 -4.18 -22.49
CA ASN A 87 -7.77 -3.59 -23.84
C ASN A 87 -7.15 -2.19 -23.86
N GLU A 88 -6.50 -1.82 -24.96
CA GLU A 88 -5.85 -0.51 -25.15
C GLU A 88 -6.82 0.66 -24.89
N ASP A 89 -8.08 0.55 -25.34
CA ASP A 89 -9.11 1.56 -25.11
C ASP A 89 -9.43 1.82 -23.61
N GLU A 90 -9.30 0.80 -22.77
CA GLU A 90 -9.55 0.92 -21.32
C GLU A 90 -8.33 1.51 -20.61
N VAL A 91 -7.13 1.14 -21.06
CA VAL A 91 -5.86 1.70 -20.58
C VAL A 91 -5.80 3.20 -20.88
N ASP A 92 -6.14 3.63 -22.09
CA ASP A 92 -6.09 5.04 -22.49
C ASP A 92 -7.07 5.90 -21.69
N LYS A 93 -8.29 5.40 -21.45
CA LYS A 93 -9.29 6.11 -20.61
C LYS A 93 -8.82 6.29 -19.17
N GLU A 94 -8.25 5.26 -18.56
CA GLU A 94 -7.76 5.35 -17.19
C GLU A 94 -6.49 6.21 -17.12
N LEU A 95 -5.64 6.19 -18.15
CA LEU A 95 -4.47 7.05 -18.28
C LEU A 95 -4.85 8.53 -18.36
N GLU A 96 -5.85 8.89 -19.17
CA GLU A 96 -6.37 10.27 -19.25
C GLU A 96 -6.94 10.72 -17.91
N ARG A 97 -7.69 9.84 -17.23
CA ARG A 97 -8.23 10.13 -15.90
C ARG A 97 -7.12 10.39 -14.88
N MET A 98 -6.09 9.53 -14.84
CA MET A 98 -4.95 9.70 -13.94
C MET A 98 -4.17 10.98 -14.26
N LYS A 99 -3.98 11.31 -15.54
CA LYS A 99 -3.30 12.53 -15.99
C LYS A 99 -4.01 13.79 -15.47
N LYS A 100 -5.34 13.83 -15.58
CA LYS A 100 -6.13 14.95 -15.05
C LYS A 100 -5.97 15.10 -13.53
N CYS A 101 -5.99 14.00 -12.78
CA CYS A 101 -5.75 14.04 -11.33
C CYS A 101 -4.34 14.54 -10.98
N VAL A 102 -3.32 14.12 -11.72
CA VAL A 102 -1.93 14.59 -11.52
C VAL A 102 -1.79 16.08 -11.81
N GLU A 103 -2.42 16.59 -12.87
CA GLU A 103 -2.42 18.02 -13.19
C GLU A 103 -3.11 18.85 -12.09
N GLU A 104 -4.25 18.38 -11.57
CA GLU A 104 -4.94 18.99 -10.43
C GLU A 104 -4.07 18.99 -9.15
N ASP A 105 -3.40 17.87 -8.86
CA ASP A 105 -2.52 17.73 -7.69
C ASP A 105 -1.22 18.55 -7.82
N GLN A 106 -0.65 18.70 -9.04
CA GLN A 106 0.52 19.54 -9.27
C GLN A 106 0.21 21.04 -9.11
N GLN A 107 -1.01 21.47 -9.42
CA GLN A 107 -1.44 22.84 -9.20
C GLN A 107 -1.75 23.13 -7.72
N ARG A 108 -2.15 22.10 -6.95
CA ARG A 108 -2.29 22.18 -5.50
C ARG A 108 -0.93 22.02 -4.82
N LYS A 109 -0.27 23.14 -4.52
CA LYS A 109 0.82 23.14 -3.54
C LYS A 109 0.23 22.84 -2.16
N VAL A 110 0.30 21.58 -1.75
CA VAL A 110 -0.14 21.16 -0.41
C VAL A 110 0.77 21.79 0.63
N VAL A 111 0.32 22.88 1.24
CA VAL A 111 0.99 23.48 2.40
C VAL A 111 0.48 22.76 3.64
N TRP A 112 1.37 22.30 4.52
CA TRP A 112 0.99 21.63 5.77
C TRP A 112 -0.04 22.40 6.62
N ASN A 113 -0.05 23.74 6.47
CA ASN A 113 -1.01 24.62 7.12
C ASN A 113 -2.42 24.54 6.52
N GLU A 114 -2.57 24.19 5.24
CA GLU A 114 -3.88 24.02 4.59
C GLU A 114 -4.60 22.76 5.06
N LEU A 115 -3.85 21.70 5.40
CA LEU A 115 -4.41 20.48 5.98
C LEU A 115 -5.18 20.74 7.29
N VAL A 116 -4.79 21.79 8.02
CA VAL A 116 -5.42 22.20 9.29
C VAL A 116 -6.22 23.50 9.10
N ALA A 117 -6.29 24.08 7.91
CA ALA A 117 -6.98 25.35 7.70
C ALA A 117 -8.50 25.17 7.68
N THR A 118 -9.01 24.15 6.98
CA THR A 118 -10.45 23.97 6.74
C THR A 118 -11.11 23.22 7.90
N PRO A 119 -12.32 23.61 8.35
CA PRO A 119 -13.07 22.87 9.38
C PRO A 119 -13.43 21.44 8.96
N THR A 120 -13.60 21.19 7.66
CA THR A 120 -13.84 19.85 7.10
C THR A 120 -12.61 18.96 7.26
N ASP A 121 -11.43 19.47 6.93
CA ASP A 121 -10.17 18.72 7.02
C ASP A 121 -9.82 18.42 8.48
N ARG A 122 -10.08 19.35 9.41
CA ARG A 122 -9.95 19.10 10.86
C ARG A 122 -10.85 17.97 11.35
N LYS A 123 -12.11 17.92 10.89
CA LYS A 123 -13.03 16.82 11.24
C LYS A 123 -12.53 15.49 10.68
N ALA A 124 -12.07 15.46 9.43
CA ALA A 124 -11.50 14.27 8.82
C ALA A 124 -10.23 13.79 9.56
N LEU A 125 -9.32 14.72 9.89
CA LEU A 125 -8.13 14.44 10.69
C LEU A 125 -8.47 13.92 12.08
N LEU A 126 -9.47 14.51 12.75
CA LEU A 126 -9.92 14.04 14.06
C LEU A 126 -10.53 12.64 14.00
N ILE A 127 -11.30 12.32 12.95
CA ILE A 127 -11.83 10.96 12.73
C ILE A 127 -10.68 9.98 12.48
N LEU A 128 -9.73 10.32 11.60
CA LEU A 128 -8.56 9.47 11.33
C LEU A 128 -7.73 9.22 12.59
N PHE A 129 -7.52 10.26 13.39
CA PHE A 129 -6.81 10.17 14.66
C PHE A 129 -7.56 9.29 15.66
N LEU A 130 -8.87 9.50 15.84
CA LEU A 130 -9.69 8.68 16.72
C LEU A 130 -9.72 7.21 16.29
N VAL A 131 -9.92 6.93 15.00
CA VAL A 131 -9.94 5.56 14.47
C VAL A 131 -8.57 4.91 14.65
N GLY A 132 -7.48 5.61 14.35
CA GLY A 132 -6.12 5.13 14.55
C GLY A 132 -5.82 4.84 16.02
N PHE A 133 -6.22 5.75 16.91
CA PHE A 133 -6.06 5.61 18.35
C PHE A 133 -6.87 4.42 18.88
N LEU A 134 -8.16 4.32 18.55
CA LEU A 134 -9.00 3.19 18.95
C LEU A 134 -8.43 1.86 18.44
N ARG A 135 -7.90 1.83 17.22
CA ARG A 135 -7.26 0.62 16.67
C ARG A 135 -6.01 0.24 17.45
N GLN A 136 -5.17 1.19 17.81
CA GLN A 136 -3.94 0.94 18.58
C GLN A 136 -4.24 0.50 20.03
N TYR A 137 -5.26 1.12 20.65
CA TYR A 137 -5.66 0.85 22.03
C TYR A 137 -6.60 -0.35 22.19
N CYS A 138 -6.96 -1.02 21.10
CA CYS A 138 -7.71 -2.28 21.12
C CYS A 138 -6.90 -3.45 21.74
N GLY A 139 -5.63 -3.22 22.12
CA GLY A 139 -4.85 -4.19 22.89
C GLY A 139 -4.30 -5.36 22.09
N ILE A 140 -4.40 -5.31 20.76
CA ILE A 140 -3.95 -6.40 19.88
C ILE A 140 -2.43 -6.63 19.96
N ILE A 141 -1.66 -5.56 20.14
CA ILE A 141 -0.20 -5.60 20.27
C ILE A 141 0.23 -6.25 21.60
N PRO A 142 -0.25 -5.80 22.78
CA PRO A 142 0.11 -6.50 24.02
C PRO A 142 -0.39 -7.94 24.04
N LEU A 143 -1.61 -8.23 23.56
CA LEU A 143 -2.13 -9.59 23.53
C LEU A 143 -1.24 -10.54 22.71
N SER A 144 -0.80 -10.10 21.53
CA SER A 144 0.13 -10.88 20.69
C SER A 144 1.50 -11.08 21.35
N SER A 145 2.08 -10.02 21.93
CA SER A 145 3.37 -10.14 22.62
C SER A 145 3.31 -11.09 23.83
N TYR A 146 2.25 -11.06 24.62
CA TYR A 146 2.10 -11.94 25.79
C TYR A 146 1.65 -13.37 25.44
N SER A 147 1.03 -13.62 24.29
CA SER A 147 0.71 -14.99 23.86
C SER A 147 1.92 -15.83 23.44
N THR A 148 3.11 -15.22 23.34
CA THR A 148 4.35 -15.89 22.93
C THR A 148 5.27 -16.22 24.12
N GLN A 149 4.94 -15.76 25.34
CA GLN A 149 5.61 -16.19 26.58
C GLN A 149 4.93 -17.42 27.17
#